data_AF-A0A9P9DBJ4-F1
#
_entry.id   AF-A0A9P9DBJ4-F1
#
_cell.length_a   1.000
_cell.length_b   1.000
_cell.length_c   1.000
_cell.angle_alpha   90.00
_cell.angle_beta   90.00
_cell.angle_gamma   90.00
#
_symmetry.space_group_name_H-M   'P 1'
#
loop_
_entity.id
_entity.type
_entity.pdbx_description
1 polymer ?
#
loop_
_entity_poly.entity_id
_entity_poly.type
_entity_poly.pdbx_seq_one_letter_code
_entity_poly.pdbx_strand_id
1 'polypeptide(L)'
;MLFKHLLTNTILFLTSVAAIPNPNTEKNGVEARDGDGFATDHLVVRGRCGNDAYMKHGNCFCRHSDKKWDGKRCICSHGRDWDWREKRCKCSHDRDWDWREKRCKCSHGRDWDWREKKCKCSNGRHWDWREKKCKCPH
;
A
#
# COMPACT_ATOMS: atom_id res chain seq x y z
N MET A 1 56.99 64.92 -34.57
CA MET A 1 55.73 64.30 -35.02
C MET A 1 55.81 62.80 -34.77
N LEU A 2 55.09 62.27 -33.78
CA LEU A 2 54.38 60.96 -33.78
C LEU A 2 53.84 60.70 -32.37
N PHE A 3 52.84 61.49 -31.97
CA PHE A 3 51.93 61.12 -30.88
C PHE A 3 50.92 60.13 -31.46
N LYS A 4 51.08 58.84 -31.15
CA LYS A 4 50.18 57.70 -31.40
C LYS A 4 50.98 56.52 -30.83
N HIS A 5 50.73 56.00 -29.63
CA HIS A 5 49.49 55.41 -29.21
C HIS A 5 49.36 55.50 -27.68
N LEU A 6 48.40 56.32 -27.25
CA LEU A 6 47.65 56.07 -26.03
C LEU A 6 46.89 54.75 -26.23
N LEU A 7 46.83 53.86 -25.24
CA LEU A 7 45.63 53.14 -24.80
C LEU A 7 46.01 52.11 -23.72
N THR A 8 45.80 52.55 -22.49
CA THR A 8 45.34 51.77 -21.32
C THR A 8 44.66 50.45 -21.66
N ASN A 9 44.99 49.37 -20.93
CA ASN A 9 44.00 48.40 -20.47
C ASN A 9 44.53 47.60 -19.26
N THR A 10 44.34 48.22 -18.10
CA THR A 10 44.19 47.55 -16.81
C THR A 10 42.92 46.70 -16.80
N ILE A 11 43.08 45.44 -16.39
CA ILE A 11 42.18 44.63 -15.56
C ILE A 11 40.71 44.55 -16.00
N LEU A 12 40.22 43.38 -16.43
CA LEU A 12 38.90 42.88 -15.99
C LEU A 12 38.76 41.35 -16.20
N PHE A 13 38.75 40.65 -15.07
CA PHE A 13 37.97 39.45 -14.69
C PHE A 13 37.97 38.21 -15.61
N LEU A 14 38.40 37.09 -15.01
CA LEU A 14 37.92 35.76 -15.34
C LEU A 14 36.38 35.77 -15.28
N THR A 15 35.72 35.90 -16.42
CA THR A 15 34.31 35.53 -16.52
C THR A 15 34.25 34.01 -16.47
N SER A 16 34.18 33.44 -15.27
CA SER A 16 33.64 32.10 -15.11
C SER A 16 32.21 32.14 -15.66
N VAL A 17 31.99 31.54 -16.82
CA VAL A 17 30.64 31.31 -17.34
C VAL A 17 29.97 30.35 -16.36
N ALA A 18 29.24 30.89 -15.38
CA ALA A 18 28.17 30.14 -14.77
C ALA A 18 27.11 29.96 -15.86
N ALA A 19 27.15 28.81 -16.54
CA ALA A 19 26.07 28.42 -17.43
C ALA A 19 24.80 28.34 -16.56
N ILE A 20 23.92 29.34 -16.71
CA ILE A 20 22.55 29.29 -16.20
C ILE A 20 21.89 28.13 -16.95
N PRO A 21 21.45 27.04 -16.31
CA PRO A 21 20.67 26.04 -17.01
C PRO A 21 19.37 26.70 -17.47
N ASN A 22 19.19 26.73 -18.79
CA ASN A 22 17.94 27.09 -19.46
C ASN A 22 16.81 26.22 -18.88
N PRO A 23 15.78 26.77 -18.20
CA PRO A 23 14.74 25.98 -17.57
C PRO A 23 13.65 25.58 -18.57
N ASN A 24 14.01 25.22 -19.81
CA ASN A 24 13.05 24.75 -20.80
C ASN A 24 13.68 23.67 -21.70
N THR A 25 13.98 22.51 -21.11
CA THR A 25 13.95 21.27 -21.89
C THR A 25 13.60 20.14 -20.94
N GLU A 26 12.49 19.48 -21.25
CA GLU A 26 11.95 18.34 -20.53
C GLU A 26 13.02 17.27 -20.29
N LYS A 27 13.43 17.12 -19.03
CA LYS A 27 14.17 15.94 -18.56
C LYS A 27 13.47 15.41 -17.32
N ASN A 28 12.35 14.73 -17.54
CA ASN A 28 11.88 13.73 -16.57
C ASN A 28 12.70 12.45 -16.77
N GLY A 29 14.02 12.54 -16.54
CA GLY A 29 14.84 11.39 -16.21
C GLY A 29 14.67 11.13 -14.73
N VAL A 30 13.64 10.38 -14.36
CA VAL A 30 13.50 9.88 -12.99
C VAL A 30 14.19 8.53 -12.91
N GLU A 31 15.45 8.56 -12.51
CA GLU A 31 16.22 7.36 -12.15
C GLU A 31 15.52 6.61 -11.01
N ALA A 32 15.52 5.28 -11.14
CA ALA A 32 15.06 4.36 -10.12
C ALA A 32 15.85 4.59 -8.82
N ARG A 33 15.14 4.94 -7.74
CA ARG A 33 15.72 4.94 -6.39
C ARG A 33 15.17 3.74 -5.64
N ASP A 34 15.93 2.65 -5.70
CA ASP A 34 15.91 1.60 -4.69
C ASP A 34 16.20 2.25 -3.32
N GLY A 35 15.34 2.01 -2.35
CA GLY A 35 15.38 2.69 -1.06
C GLY A 35 14.35 2.12 -0.10
N ASP A 36 14.64 0.92 0.39
CA ASP A 36 14.27 0.41 1.70
C ASP A 36 14.76 1.37 2.80
N GLY A 37 13.84 2.10 3.44
CA GLY A 37 14.26 3.10 4.43
C GLY A 37 13.10 3.71 5.19
N PHE A 38 12.90 3.20 6.40
CA PHE A 38 12.12 3.77 7.50
C PHE A 38 12.45 5.26 7.70
N ALA A 39 11.51 6.16 7.38
CA ALA A 39 11.64 7.59 7.66
C ALA A 39 10.48 8.04 8.54
N THR A 40 10.76 8.19 9.82
CA THR A 40 9.97 8.91 10.81
C THR A 40 10.11 10.41 10.53
N ASP A 41 9.20 11.00 9.76
CA ASP A 41 8.96 12.43 9.84
C ASP A 41 7.51 12.75 9.46
N HIS A 42 6.85 13.50 10.34
CA HIS A 42 5.40 13.72 10.37
C HIS A 42 4.96 14.83 9.40
N LEU A 43 5.80 15.15 8.41
CA LEU A 43 5.56 16.15 7.38
C LEU A 43 5.90 15.56 6.01
N VAL A 44 4.85 15.10 5.31
CA VAL A 44 4.86 14.76 3.88
C VAL A 44 5.31 13.32 3.52
N VAL A 45 4.52 12.31 3.90
CA VAL A 45 4.36 11.11 3.05
C VAL A 45 3.41 11.46 1.89
N ARG A 46 3.79 12.44 1.06
CA ARG A 46 3.11 12.64 -0.23
C ARG A 46 3.72 11.66 -1.21
N GLY A 47 2.98 10.61 -1.54
CA GLY A 47 3.06 10.06 -2.89
C GLY A 47 3.38 8.58 -3.04
N ARG A 48 3.64 7.83 -1.96
CA ARG A 48 3.93 6.40 -2.11
C ARG A 48 2.81 5.54 -1.52
N CYS A 49 2.00 4.99 -2.41
CA CYS A 49 1.12 3.87 -2.10
C CYS A 49 1.98 2.61 -1.89
N GLY A 50 1.50 1.68 -1.07
CA GLY A 50 2.17 0.38 -0.89
C GLY A 50 2.21 -0.42 -2.19
N ASN A 51 3.03 -1.48 -2.24
CA ASN A 51 3.25 -2.30 -3.45
C ASN A 51 1.96 -2.92 -4.03
N ASP A 52 0.93 -3.09 -3.20
CA ASP A 52 -0.39 -3.63 -3.56
C ASP A 52 -1.40 -2.56 -4.06
N ALA A 53 -0.96 -1.31 -4.16
CA ALA A 53 -1.74 -0.16 -4.60
C ALA A 53 -1.01 0.65 -5.68
N TYR A 54 -1.75 1.54 -6.33
CA TYR A 54 -1.24 2.51 -7.28
C TYR A 54 -1.86 3.89 -7.02
N MET A 55 -1.12 4.94 -7.37
CA MET A 55 -1.59 6.32 -7.24
C MET A 55 -2.45 6.71 -8.45
N LYS A 56 -3.62 7.31 -8.21
CA LYS A 56 -4.43 7.96 -9.24
C LYS A 56 -5.05 9.23 -8.67
N HIS A 57 -4.84 10.36 -9.34
CA HIS A 57 -5.35 11.68 -8.91
C HIS A 57 -5.05 11.99 -7.42
N GLY A 58 -3.82 11.72 -6.96
CA GLY A 58 -3.41 11.96 -5.58
C GLY A 58 -3.98 10.99 -4.53
N ASN A 59 -4.71 9.95 -4.95
CA ASN A 59 -5.28 8.93 -4.07
C ASN A 59 -4.71 7.55 -4.36
N CYS A 60 -4.62 6.69 -3.34
CA CYS A 60 -4.17 5.31 -3.49
C CYS A 60 -5.34 4.37 -3.77
N PHE A 61 -5.22 3.58 -4.83
CA PHE A 61 -6.20 2.58 -5.25
C PHE A 61 -5.56 1.20 -5.24
N CYS A 62 -6.33 0.21 -4.76
CA CYS A 62 -5.88 -1.16 -4.75
C CYS A 62 -5.82 -1.76 -6.14
N ARG A 63 -4.78 -2.55 -6.41
CA ARG A 63 -4.66 -3.31 -7.67
C ARG A 63 -5.77 -4.35 -7.81
N HIS A 64 -6.27 -4.86 -6.68
CA HIS A 64 -7.40 -5.76 -6.62
C HIS A 64 -8.64 -5.00 -6.15
N SER A 65 -9.71 -5.04 -6.95
CA SER A 65 -10.92 -4.20 -6.81
C SER A 65 -11.77 -4.53 -5.59
N ASP A 66 -11.57 -5.69 -4.99
CA ASP A 66 -12.24 -6.22 -3.81
C ASP A 66 -11.50 -5.92 -2.50
N LYS A 67 -10.30 -5.34 -2.60
CA LYS A 67 -9.59 -4.73 -1.47
C LYS A 67 -9.88 -3.23 -1.40
N LYS A 68 -9.74 -2.67 -0.20
CA LYS A 68 -9.82 -1.23 0.05
C LYS A 68 -8.52 -0.73 0.67
N TRP A 69 -8.13 0.47 0.29
CA TRP A 69 -6.98 1.15 0.88
C TRP A 69 -7.35 1.63 2.28
N ASP A 70 -6.58 1.25 3.29
CA ASP A 70 -6.80 1.64 4.70
C ASP A 70 -5.94 2.85 5.14
N GLY A 71 -5.24 3.48 4.19
CA GLY A 71 -4.24 4.52 4.47
C GLY A 71 -2.80 4.00 4.44
N LYS A 72 -2.59 2.68 4.56
CA LYS A 72 -1.26 2.06 4.60
C LYS A 72 -1.08 0.89 3.64
N ARG A 73 -2.13 0.09 3.42
CA ARG A 73 -2.13 -1.10 2.55
C ARG A 73 -3.53 -1.43 2.04
N CYS A 74 -3.61 -2.35 1.09
CA CYS A 74 -4.88 -2.88 0.61
C CYS A 74 -5.36 -4.05 1.46
N ILE A 75 -6.51 -3.87 2.10
CA ILE A 75 -7.12 -4.88 2.98
C ILE A 75 -8.44 -5.40 2.42
N CYS A 76 -8.70 -6.68 2.70
CA CYS A 76 -10.03 -7.25 2.51
C CYS A 76 -10.96 -6.76 3.61
N SER A 77 -12.11 -6.21 3.24
CA SER A 77 -13.08 -5.71 4.22
C SER A 77 -13.95 -6.84 4.80
N HIS A 78 -14.58 -6.57 5.94
CA HIS A 78 -15.64 -7.42 6.52
C HIS A 78 -15.18 -8.82 6.98
N GLY A 79 -13.93 -8.91 7.46
CA GLY A 79 -13.37 -10.15 8.01
C GLY A 79 -13.03 -11.21 6.95
N ARG A 80 -12.99 -10.81 5.68
CA ARG A 80 -12.49 -11.63 4.57
C ARG A 80 -10.97 -11.62 4.54
N ASP A 81 -10.40 -12.68 3.99
CA ASP A 81 -8.98 -12.80 3.71
C ASP A 81 -8.75 -12.89 2.20
N TRP A 82 -7.54 -12.53 1.78
CA TRP A 82 -7.14 -12.61 0.38
C TRP A 82 -6.83 -14.07 0.01
N ASP A 83 -7.60 -14.62 -0.93
CA ASP A 83 -7.30 -15.89 -1.55
C ASP A 83 -6.39 -15.67 -2.77
N TRP A 84 -5.18 -16.25 -2.72
CA TRP A 84 -4.20 -16.15 -3.80
C TRP A 84 -4.51 -16.99 -5.03
N ARG A 85 -5.27 -18.09 -4.88
CA ARG A 85 -5.66 -18.99 -5.96
C ARG A 85 -6.76 -18.36 -6.81
N GLU A 86 -7.80 -17.84 -6.17
CA GLU A 86 -8.93 -17.18 -6.83
C GLU A 86 -8.67 -15.68 -7.08
N LYS A 87 -7.59 -15.12 -6.51
CA LYS A 87 -7.26 -13.70 -6.54
C LYS A 87 -8.46 -12.85 -6.11
N ARG A 88 -9.08 -13.22 -4.98
CA ARG A 88 -10.20 -12.48 -4.40
C ARG A 88 -10.30 -12.56 -2.88
N CYS A 89 -10.93 -11.58 -2.26
CA CYS A 89 -11.29 -11.54 -0.85
C CYS A 89 -12.46 -12.49 -0.59
N LYS A 90 -12.24 -13.51 0.23
CA LYS A 90 -13.25 -14.49 0.66
C LYS A 90 -13.22 -14.71 2.16
N CYS A 91 -14.30 -15.28 2.70
CA CYS A 91 -14.25 -15.76 4.07
C CYS A 91 -13.28 -16.94 4.17
N SER A 92 -12.47 -17.00 5.21
CA SER A 92 -11.55 -18.14 5.41
C SER A 92 -12.35 -19.43 5.60
N HIS A 93 -11.68 -20.55 5.32
CA HIS A 93 -12.23 -21.90 5.14
C HIS A 93 -13.44 -22.32 6.00
N ASP A 94 -13.52 -21.91 7.26
CA ASP A 94 -14.59 -22.33 8.18
C ASP A 94 -15.68 -21.26 8.41
N ARG A 95 -15.59 -20.14 7.70
CA ARG A 95 -16.49 -18.99 7.83
C ARG A 95 -17.28 -18.80 6.54
N ASP A 96 -18.56 -18.51 6.71
CA ASP A 96 -19.45 -18.14 5.63
C ASP A 96 -19.76 -16.64 5.66
N TRP A 97 -20.12 -16.10 4.49
CA TRP A 97 -20.58 -14.73 4.38
C TRP A 97 -22.01 -14.60 4.90
N ASP A 98 -22.19 -13.86 5.99
CA ASP A 98 -23.50 -13.49 6.49
C ASP A 98 -24.00 -12.26 5.72
N TRP A 99 -25.03 -12.44 4.89
CA TRP A 99 -25.62 -11.36 4.08
C TRP A 99 -26.35 -10.31 4.91
N ARG A 100 -26.84 -10.66 6.10
CA ARG A 100 -27.58 -9.76 6.99
C ARG A 100 -26.64 -8.80 7.70
N GLU A 101 -25.55 -9.33 8.26
CA GLU A 101 -24.54 -8.53 8.95
C GLU A 101 -23.41 -8.04 8.02
N LYS A 102 -23.39 -8.50 6.77
CA LYS A 102 -22.37 -8.18 5.76
C LYS A 102 -20.95 -8.44 6.30
N ARG A 103 -20.73 -9.62 6.88
CA ARG A 103 -19.42 -10.04 7.42
C ARG A 103 -19.25 -11.55 7.44
N CYS A 104 -18.00 -12.01 7.47
CA CYS A 104 -17.70 -13.42 7.65
C CYS A 104 -18.00 -13.88 9.08
N LYS A 105 -18.71 -15.00 9.21
CA LYS A 105 -19.05 -15.63 10.48
C LYS A 105 -18.81 -17.13 10.45
N CYS A 106 -18.55 -17.69 11.62
CA CYS A 106 -18.55 -19.12 11.78
C CYS A 106 -19.95 -19.69 11.58
N SER A 107 -20.05 -20.71 10.75
CA SER A 107 -21.31 -21.37 10.41
C SER A 107 -21.77 -22.28 11.55
N HIS A 108 -23.07 -22.55 11.59
CA HIS A 108 -23.67 -23.64 12.38
C HIS A 108 -23.42 -23.57 13.90
N GLY A 109 -23.46 -22.36 14.48
CA GLY A 109 -23.35 -22.15 15.93
C GLY A 109 -21.95 -22.41 16.50
N ARG A 110 -20.94 -22.36 15.64
CA ARG A 110 -19.52 -22.32 16.02
C ARG A 110 -19.11 -20.87 16.29
N ASP A 111 -18.09 -20.71 17.12
CA ASP A 111 -17.46 -19.44 17.44
C ASP A 111 -16.03 -19.39 16.90
N TRP A 112 -15.55 -18.19 16.59
CA TRP A 112 -14.20 -18.00 16.07
C TRP A 112 -13.19 -18.05 17.21
N ASP A 113 -12.31 -19.05 17.18
CA ASP A 113 -11.17 -19.13 18.08
C ASP A 113 -10.02 -18.27 17.54
N TRP A 114 -9.71 -17.17 18.23
CA TRP A 114 -8.63 -16.26 17.83
C TRP A 114 -7.22 -16.84 17.98
N ARG A 115 -7.02 -17.82 18.88
CA ARG A 115 -5.72 -18.47 19.11
C ARG A 115 -5.42 -19.44 17.98
N GLU A 116 -6.39 -20.28 17.65
CA GLU A 116 -6.24 -21.30 16.59
C GLU A 116 -6.66 -20.82 15.21
N LYS A 117 -7.23 -19.63 15.11
CA LYS A 117 -7.72 -19.01 13.86
C LYS A 117 -8.64 -19.95 13.07
N LYS A 118 -9.57 -20.60 13.78
CA LYS A 118 -10.58 -21.51 13.19
C LYS A 118 -11.90 -21.46 13.95
N CYS A 119 -12.98 -21.89 13.30
CA CYS A 119 -14.28 -21.98 13.95
C CYS A 119 -14.38 -23.23 14.81
N LYS A 120 -14.77 -23.08 16.07
CA LYS A 120 -14.92 -24.18 17.02
C LYS A 120 -16.30 -24.17 17.67
N CYS A 121 -16.71 -25.34 18.12
CA CYS A 121 -17.87 -25.46 18.98
C CYS A 121 -17.54 -24.95 20.39
N SER A 122 -18.34 -24.03 20.90
CA SER A 122 -18.18 -23.51 22.27
C SER A 122 -18.63 -24.52 23.33
N ASN A 123 -18.19 -24.32 24.57
CA ASN A 123 -18.59 -25.07 25.76
C ASN A 123 -18.28 -26.58 25.71
N GLY A 124 -17.09 -26.95 25.21
CA GLY A 124 -16.65 -28.36 25.18
C GLY A 124 -17.43 -29.26 24.23
N ARG A 125 -18.32 -28.70 23.41
CA ARG A 125 -19.04 -29.42 22.36
C ARG A 125 -18.07 -29.83 21.24
N HIS A 126 -18.36 -30.94 20.57
CA HIS A 126 -17.62 -31.36 19.38
C HIS A 126 -18.45 -31.11 18.12
N TRP A 127 -17.77 -30.95 16.99
CA TRP A 127 -18.41 -30.76 15.70
C TRP A 127 -18.81 -32.11 15.10
N ASP A 128 -20.10 -32.30 14.83
CA ASP A 128 -20.61 -33.45 14.09
C ASP A 128 -20.58 -33.15 12.59
N TRP A 129 -19.71 -33.85 11.85
CA TRP A 129 -19.56 -33.68 10.40
C TRP A 129 -20.76 -34.19 9.59
N ARG A 130 -21.52 -35.16 10.10
CA ARG A 130 -22.71 -35.71 9.41
C ARG A 130 -23.89 -34.75 9.53
N GLU A 131 -24.15 -34.27 10.74
CA GLU A 131 -25.30 -33.39 11.02
C GLU A 131 -24.97 -31.90 10.86
N LYS A 132 -23.69 -31.55 10.63
CA LYS A 132 -23.19 -30.18 10.50
C LYS A 132 -23.65 -29.28 11.66
N LYS A 133 -23.48 -29.75 12.90
CA LYS A 133 -23.79 -28.99 14.11
C LYS A 133 -22.90 -29.38 15.29
N CYS A 134 -22.80 -28.48 16.27
CA CYS A 134 -22.12 -28.75 17.53
C CYS A 134 -22.98 -29.63 18.45
N LYS A 135 -22.40 -30.72 18.97
CA LYS A 135 -23.06 -31.65 19.92
C LYS A 135 -22.31 -31.72 21.25
N CYS A 136 -23.05 -31.99 22.31
CA CYS A 136 -22.46 -32.28 23.61
C CYS A 136 -21.70 -33.62 23.57
N PRO A 137 -20.61 -33.76 24.33
CA PRO A 137 -20.05 -35.09 24.60
C PRO A 137 -21.11 -35.98 25.28
N HIS A 138 -21.10 -37.27 24.97
CA HIS A 138 -21.94 -38.29 25.59
C HIS A 138 -21.24 -38.89 26.81
#